data_AF-A0A512UJ25-F1
#
_entry.id   AF-A0A512UJ25-F1
#
_cell.length_a   1.000
_cell.length_b   1.000
_cell.length_c   1.000
_cell.angle_alpha   90.00
_cell.angle_beta   90.00
_cell.angle_gamma   90.00
#
_symmetry.space_group_name_H-M   'P 1'
#
loop_
_entity.id
_entity.type
_entity.pdbx_description
1 polymer ?
#
loop_
_entity_poly.entity_id
_entity_poly.type
_entity_poly.pdbx_seq_one_letter_code
_entity_poly.pdbx_strand_id
1 'polypeptide(L)'
;MCSSSKPYYEALPDALKPIHYDLSVFDITEDDFQGKVKIELQVQHATNEVHLHYRDLKIGNVTAEYQNTRIPGSVSEQNEKKEYFVLKFDHQFAEVGIREH
;
A
#
# COMPACT_ATOMS: atom_id res chain seq x y z
N MET A 1 -20.18 -33.17 -1.00
CA MET A 1 -19.21 -32.40 -0.22
C MET A 1 -18.03 -32.07 -1.13
N CYS A 2 -17.74 -30.79 -1.30
CA CYS A 2 -16.41 -30.22 -1.61
C CYS A 2 -16.62 -28.71 -1.61
N SER A 3 -16.62 -28.12 -0.41
CA SER A 3 -16.50 -26.67 -0.27
C SER A 3 -15.05 -26.35 -0.63
N SER A 4 -14.81 -25.71 -1.77
CA SER A 4 -13.50 -25.14 -2.09
C SER A 4 -13.19 -24.04 -1.08
N SER A 5 -12.62 -24.43 0.05
CA SER A 5 -11.96 -23.52 0.99
C SER A 5 -10.77 -22.92 0.25
N LYS A 6 -10.97 -21.74 -0.34
CA LYS A 6 -9.87 -20.91 -0.84
C LYS A 6 -8.89 -20.73 0.32
N PRO A 7 -7.58 -20.98 0.12
CA PRO A 7 -6.61 -20.79 1.19
C PRO A 7 -6.67 -19.34 1.64
N TYR A 8 -6.76 -19.15 2.94
CA TYR A 8 -6.86 -17.88 3.62
C TYR A 8 -5.61 -17.04 3.28
N TYR A 9 -5.81 -15.97 2.50
CA TYR A 9 -4.74 -15.03 2.11
C TYR A 9 -4.31 -14.23 3.35
N GLU A 10 -3.28 -14.71 4.06
CA GLU A 10 -2.47 -13.91 5.00
C GLU A 10 -1.31 -13.19 4.30
N ALA A 11 -1.12 -13.41 3.00
CA ALA A 11 -0.12 -12.71 2.20
C ALA A 11 -0.72 -11.48 1.51
N LEU A 12 0.01 -10.37 1.50
CA LEU A 12 -0.35 -9.22 0.66
C LEU A 12 -0.28 -9.61 -0.83
N PRO A 13 -1.08 -9.01 -1.73
CA PRO A 13 -1.03 -9.31 -3.16
C PRO A 13 0.37 -9.11 -3.72
N ASP A 14 0.88 -10.11 -4.46
CA ASP A 14 2.21 -10.08 -5.07
C ASP A 14 2.37 -9.02 -6.18
N ALA A 15 1.28 -8.31 -6.52
CA ALA A 15 1.23 -7.27 -7.54
C ALA A 15 2.17 -6.09 -7.24
N LEU A 16 2.52 -5.85 -5.97
CA LEU A 16 3.37 -4.74 -5.55
C LEU A 16 4.50 -5.24 -4.68
N LYS A 17 5.74 -5.03 -5.13
CA LYS A 17 6.94 -5.36 -4.36
C LYS A 17 7.60 -4.09 -3.84
N PRO A 18 7.71 -3.89 -2.51
CA PRO A 18 8.46 -2.76 -2.00
C PRO A 18 9.95 -2.92 -2.29
N ILE A 19 10.57 -1.85 -2.78
CA ILE A 19 12.01 -1.73 -3.01
C ILE A 19 12.66 -1.00 -1.83
N HIS A 20 12.07 0.13 -1.43
CA HIS A 20 12.66 1.02 -0.44
C HIS A 20 11.58 1.73 0.39
N TYR A 21 11.92 2.03 1.64
CA TYR A 21 11.07 2.79 2.56
C TYR A 21 11.85 3.97 3.11
N ASP A 22 11.34 5.17 2.86
CA ASP A 22 11.76 6.37 3.56
C ASP A 22 10.76 6.66 4.68
N LEU A 23 11.23 6.51 5.92
CA LEU A 23 10.46 6.75 7.12
C LEU A 23 10.97 8.02 7.80
N SER A 24 10.05 8.95 8.09
CA SER A 24 10.36 10.14 8.87
C SER A 24 9.32 10.26 9.97
N VAL A 25 9.79 10.30 11.22
CA VAL A 25 8.96 10.51 12.41
C VAL A 25 9.38 11.85 13.01
N PHE A 26 8.41 12.70 13.31
CA PHE A 26 8.62 14.05 13.82
C PHE A 26 7.47 14.46 14.75
N ASP A 27 7.63 15.59 15.45
CA ASP A 27 6.65 16.09 16.43
C ASP A 27 6.25 15.02 17.47
N ILE A 28 7.26 14.39 18.08
CA ILE A 28 7.10 13.36 19.11
C ILE A 28 6.77 14.03 20.45
N THR A 29 5.64 13.68 21.04
CA THR A 29 5.23 14.04 22.41
C THR A 29 5.19 12.79 23.29
N GLU A 30 4.75 12.89 24.55
CA GLU A 30 4.61 11.72 25.43
C GLU A 30 3.62 10.68 24.88
N ASP A 31 2.55 11.13 24.21
CA ASP A 31 1.43 10.28 23.80
C ASP A 31 1.20 10.24 22.28
N ASP A 32 1.76 11.18 21.52
CA ASP A 32 1.52 11.33 20.08
C ASP A 32 2.82 11.44 19.28
N PHE A 33 2.75 11.05 18.02
CA PHE A 33 3.80 11.31 17.03
C PHE A 33 3.18 11.61 15.67
N GLN A 34 3.89 12.38 14.86
CA GLN A 34 3.57 12.52 13.45
C GLN A 34 4.61 11.80 12.60
N GLY A 35 4.18 11.33 11.44
CA GLY A 35 5.05 10.58 10.56
C GLY A 35 4.72 10.81 9.11
N LYS A 36 5.75 10.71 8.27
CA LYS A 36 5.63 10.64 6.83
C LYS A 36 6.35 9.38 6.37
N VAL A 37 5.63 8.56 5.61
CA VAL A 37 6.14 7.33 5.01
C VAL A 37 6.09 7.50 3.50
N LYS A 38 7.22 7.31 2.83
CA LYS A 38 7.30 7.19 1.38
C LYS A 38 7.76 5.78 1.05
N ILE A 39 6.95 5.07 0.29
CA ILE A 39 7.18 3.67 -0.08
C ILE A 39 7.46 3.65 -1.57
N GLU A 40 8.63 3.15 -1.95
CA GLU A 40 8.97 2.89 -3.34
C GLU A 40 8.54 1.46 -3.68
N LEU A 41 7.53 1.36 -4.55
CA LEU A 41 6.91 0.10 -4.94
C LEU A 41 7.22 -0.21 -6.41
N GLN A 42 7.64 -1.44 -6.68
CA GLN A 42 7.69 -2.01 -8.02
C GLN A 42 6.35 -2.68 -8.32
N VAL A 43 5.72 -2.27 -9.41
CA VAL A 43 4.47 -2.87 -9.89
C VAL A 43 4.83 -4.12 -10.70
N GLN A 44 4.56 -5.30 -10.15
CA GLN A 44 4.76 -6.59 -10.83
C GLN A 44 3.57 -6.94 -11.74
N HIS A 45 2.36 -6.51 -11.35
CA HIS A 45 1.13 -6.71 -12.10
C HIS A 45 0.30 -5.44 -12.09
N ALA A 46 -0.39 -5.14 -13.20
CA ALA A 46 -1.18 -3.93 -13.32
C ALA A 46 -2.25 -3.84 -12.21
N THR A 47 -2.17 -2.82 -11.37
CA THR A 47 -3.07 -2.63 -10.21
C THR A 47 -3.41 -1.16 -10.01
N ASN A 48 -4.60 -0.88 -9.50
CA ASN A 48 -5.03 0.43 -9.03
C ASN A 48 -5.23 0.46 -7.50
N GLU A 49 -4.89 -0.63 -6.82
CA GLU A 49 -5.05 -0.81 -5.39
C GLU A 49 -3.74 -1.21 -4.74
N VAL A 50 -3.46 -0.63 -3.58
CA VAL A 50 -2.27 -0.90 -2.76
C VAL A 50 -2.76 -1.39 -1.42
N HIS A 51 -2.39 -2.62 -1.06
CA HIS A 51 -2.77 -3.26 0.20
C HIS A 51 -1.57 -3.20 1.13
N LEU A 52 -1.77 -2.65 2.32
CA LEU A 52 -0.69 -2.47 3.30
C LEU A 52 -1.20 -2.81 4.70
N HIS A 53 -0.27 -3.25 5.54
CA HIS A 53 -0.57 -3.40 6.96
C HIS A 53 -0.59 -2.05 7.66
N TYR A 54 -1.52 -1.87 8.59
CA TYR A 54 -1.54 -0.75 9.51
C TYR A 54 -2.09 -1.19 10.87
N ARG A 55 -1.70 -0.48 11.91
CA ARG A 55 -2.19 -0.69 13.26
C ARG A 55 -2.19 0.64 14.01
N ASP A 56 -3.35 1.04 14.52
CA ASP A 56 -3.52 2.23 15.38
C ASP A 56 -2.98 3.55 14.79
N LEU A 57 -2.93 3.67 13.44
CA LEU A 57 -2.49 4.88 12.73
C LEU A 57 -3.67 5.61 12.10
N LYS A 58 -3.73 6.93 12.27
CA LYS A 58 -4.63 7.81 11.49
C LYS A 58 -3.95 8.22 10.20
N ILE A 59 -4.41 7.68 9.08
CA ILE A 59 -3.88 8.04 7.76
C ILE A 59 -4.48 9.39 7.35
N GLY A 60 -3.61 10.37 7.14
CA GLY A 60 -3.98 11.69 6.62
C GLY A 60 -4.10 11.68 5.09
N ASN A 61 -3.20 12.39 4.43
CA ASN A 61 -3.20 12.51 2.96
C ASN A 61 -2.37 11.39 2.31
N VAL A 62 -2.93 10.76 1.27
CA VAL A 62 -2.28 9.70 0.50
C VAL A 62 -2.11 10.16 -0.95
N THR A 63 -0.88 10.10 -1.43
CA THR A 63 -0.57 10.39 -2.84
C THR A 63 0.45 9.41 -3.37
N ALA A 64 0.24 8.89 -4.57
CA ALA A 64 1.24 8.16 -5.33
C ALA A 64 1.94 9.10 -6.31
N GLU A 65 3.22 8.84 -6.58
CA GLU A 65 3.97 9.48 -7.66
C GLU A 65 4.27 8.44 -8.73
N TYR A 66 3.81 8.67 -9.95
CA TYR A 66 3.98 7.76 -11.08
C TYR A 66 4.30 8.55 -12.34
N GLN A 67 5.41 8.24 -13.01
CA GLN A 67 5.88 8.96 -14.20
C GLN A 67 5.86 10.49 -14.03
N ASN A 68 6.38 10.98 -12.90
CA ASN A 68 6.40 12.41 -12.52
C ASN A 68 5.02 13.06 -12.36
N THR A 69 3.95 12.26 -12.27
CA THR A 69 2.59 12.73 -12.00
C THR A 69 2.18 12.31 -10.59
N ARG A 70 1.64 13.26 -9.82
CA ARG A 70 1.06 12.97 -8.50
C ARG A 70 -0.39 12.54 -8.67
N ILE A 71 -0.70 11.33 -8.22
CA ILE A 71 -2.03 10.75 -8.25
C ILE A 71 -2.56 10.71 -6.80
N PRO A 72 -3.68 11.39 -6.50
CA PRO A 72 -4.29 11.30 -5.19
C PRO A 72 -4.84 9.88 -4.97
N GLY A 73 -4.69 9.37 -3.75
CA GLY A 73 -5.27 8.10 -3.32
C GLY A 73 -6.25 8.32 -2.18
N SER A 74 -7.13 7.37 -1.97
CA SER A 74 -8.04 7.34 -0.82
C SER A 74 -8.04 5.97 -0.18
N VAL A 75 -8.23 5.92 1.14
CA VAL A 75 -8.44 4.66 1.85
C VAL A 75 -9.82 4.14 1.46
N SER A 76 -9.88 3.02 0.74
CA SER A 76 -11.15 2.41 0.32
C SER A 76 -11.67 1.38 1.31
N GLU A 77 -10.77 0.67 1.99
CA GLU A 77 -11.10 -0.33 2.99
C GLU A 77 -10.09 -0.29 4.12
N GLN A 78 -10.56 -0.52 5.34
CA GLN A 78 -9.74 -0.58 6.54
C GLN A 78 -10.30 -1.67 7.46
N ASN A 79 -9.45 -2.58 7.92
CA ASN A 79 -9.83 -3.68 8.80
C ASN A 79 -8.91 -3.72 10.02
N GLU A 80 -9.41 -3.26 11.16
CA GLU A 80 -8.66 -3.25 12.43
C GLU A 80 -8.32 -4.66 12.93
N LYS A 81 -9.24 -5.61 12.79
CA LYS A 81 -9.04 -6.99 13.28
C LYS A 81 -7.96 -7.74 12.51
N LYS A 82 -7.77 -7.38 11.25
CA LYS A 82 -6.80 -8.01 10.34
C LYS A 82 -5.61 -7.10 10.03
N GLU A 83 -5.53 -5.94 10.69
CA GLU A 83 -4.43 -4.98 10.60
C GLU A 83 -4.02 -4.64 9.16
N TYR A 84 -5.00 -4.44 8.26
CA TYR A 84 -4.74 -4.01 6.88
C TYR A 84 -5.67 -2.90 6.41
N PHE A 85 -5.17 -2.10 5.48
CA PHE A 85 -5.95 -1.13 4.74
C PHE A 85 -5.64 -1.22 3.25
N VAL A 86 -6.61 -0.78 2.46
CA VAL A 86 -6.55 -0.75 1.01
C VAL A 86 -6.60 0.70 0.57
N LEU A 87 -5.56 1.13 -0.13
CA LEU A 87 -5.54 2.40 -0.84
C LEU A 87 -5.99 2.17 -2.26
N LYS A 88 -6.91 3.00 -2.72
CA LYS A 88 -7.40 3.01 -4.09
C LYS A 88 -7.00 4.29 -4.79
N PHE A 89 -6.55 4.14 -6.02
CA PHE A 89 -6.15 5.23 -6.90
C PHE A 89 -7.05 5.24 -8.13
N ASP A 90 -7.37 6.44 -8.63
CA ASP A 90 -8.14 6.62 -9.87
C ASP A 90 -7.32 6.33 -11.15
N HIS A 91 -6.11 5.79 -10.97
CA HIS A 91 -5.18 5.42 -12.02
C HIS A 91 -4.71 3.97 -11.82
N GLN A 92 -4.67 3.19 -12.89
CA GLN A 92 -4.10 1.85 -12.89
C GLN A 92 -2.61 1.93 -13.22
N PHE A 93 -1.74 1.56 -12.28
CA PHE A 93 -0.31 1.51 -12.50
C PHE A 93 0.04 0.32 -13.39
N ALA A 94 0.84 0.55 -14.43
CA ALA A 94 1.26 -0.50 -15.34
C ALA A 94 2.40 -1.33 -14.71
N GLU A 95 2.46 -2.61 -15.07
CA GLU A 95 3.55 -3.49 -14.65
C GLU A 95 4.89 -3.06 -15.27
N VAL A 96 5.95 -3.16 -14.47
CA VAL A 96 7.32 -2.97 -14.95
C VAL A 96 7.69 -4.23 -15.70
N GLY A 97 7.52 -4.22 -17.02
CA GLY A 97 7.95 -5.31 -17.90
C GLY A 97 9.40 -5.67 -17.59
N ILE A 98 9.63 -6.91 -17.17
CA ILE A 98 10.97 -7.45 -16.93
C ILE A 98 11.71 -7.40 -18.27
N ARG A 99 12.62 -6.45 -18.44
CA ARG A 99 13.62 -6.51 -19.49
C ARG A 99 14.64 -7.56 -19.03
N GLU A 100 14.38 -8.83 -19.33
CA GLU A 100 15.45 -9.83 -19.32
C GLU A 100 16.54 -9.37 -20.30
N HIS A 101 17.78 -9.35 -19.83
CA HIS A 101 18.96 -8.94 -20.57
C HIS A 101 19.92 -10.10 -20.73
#